data_AF-A0A9E3DGJ2-F1
#
_entry.id   AF-A0A9E3DGJ2-F1
#
_cell.length_a   1.000
_cell.length_b   1.000
_cell.length_c   1.000
_cell.angle_alpha   90.00
_cell.angle_beta   90.00
_cell.angle_gamma   90.00
#
_symmetry.space_group_name_H-M   'P 1'
#
loop_
_entity.id
_entity.type
_entity.pdbx_description
1 polymer ?
#
loop_
_entity_poly.entity_id
_entity_poly.type
_entity_poly.pdbx_seq_one_letter_code
_entity_poly.pdbx_strand_id
1 'polypeptide(L)' 'EVKAPILEQVNRAKDEAETAAILAALNSTRWNRKQAAMKLDIDYKALLYKMKKLAIEDRAPTE' A
#
# COMPACT_ATOMS: atom_id res chain seq x y z
N GLU A 1 10.17 -18.48 24.17
CA GLU A 1 9.57 -17.49 23.24
C GLU A 1 10.55 -17.20 22.12
N VAL A 2 10.23 -17.58 20.89
CA VAL A 2 11.09 -17.26 19.73
C VAL A 2 10.69 -15.87 19.26
N LYS A 3 11.40 -14.83 19.71
CA LYS A 3 11.31 -13.49 19.11
C LYS A 3 11.63 -13.65 17.62
N ALA A 4 10.66 -13.37 16.76
CA ALA A 4 10.89 -13.35 15.32
C ALA A 4 12.15 -12.49 15.03
N PRO A 5 13.03 -12.91 14.11
CA PRO A 5 14.28 -12.22 13.86
C PRO A 5 14.00 -10.73 13.55
N ILE A 6 14.84 -9.83 14.05
CA ILE A 6 14.66 -8.36 13.96
C ILE A 6 14.33 -7.92 12.52
N LEU A 7 14.92 -8.60 11.53
CA LEU A 7 14.68 -8.36 10.11
C LEU A 7 13.21 -8.58 9.70
N GLU A 8 12.54 -9.60 10.24
CA GLU A 8 11.14 -9.88 9.94
C GLU A 8 10.21 -8.81 10.55
N GLN A 9 10.53 -8.32 11.75
CA GLN A 9 9.79 -7.24 12.40
C GLN A 9 9.91 -5.92 11.62
N VAL A 10 11.11 -5.59 11.13
CA VAL A 10 11.33 -4.40 10.30
C VAL A 10 10.59 -4.50 8.96
N ASN A 11 10.57 -5.69 8.34
CA ASN A 11 9.83 -5.89 7.09
C ASN A 11 8.32 -5.70 7.28
N ARG A 12 7.74 -6.26 8.35
CA ARG A 12 6.31 -6.06 8.69
C ARG A 12 5.98 -4.59 8.92
N ALA A 13 6.78 -3.88 9.72
CA ALA A 13 6.56 -2.45 9.99
C ALA A 13 6.64 -1.60 8.71
N LYS A 14 7.53 -1.95 7.77
CA LYS A 14 7.62 -1.31 6.47
C LYS A 14 6.39 -1.57 5.59
N ASP A 15 5.95 -2.83 5.51
CA ASP A 15 4.77 -3.20 4.71
C ASP A 15 3.49 -2.53 5.28
N GLU A 16 3.37 -2.40 6.60
CA GLU A 16 2.25 -1.66 7.24
C GLU A 16 2.26 -0.18 6.91
N ALA A 17 3.42 0.49 7.03
CA ALA A 17 3.56 1.91 6.69
C ALA A 17 3.30 2.17 5.20
N GLU A 18 3.78 1.30 4.32
CA GLU A 18 3.54 1.38 2.87
C GLU A 18 2.06 1.17 2.55
N THR A 19 1.41 0.20 3.19
CA THR A 19 -0.04 -0.06 3.02
C THR A 19 -0.86 1.16 3.43
N ALA A 20 -0.57 1.75 4.60
CA ALA A 20 -1.27 2.94 5.08
C ALA A 20 -1.11 4.14 4.13
N ALA A 21 0.11 4.36 3.62
CA ALA A 21 0.37 5.44 2.66
C ALA A 21 -0.41 5.24 1.34
N ILE A 22 -0.41 4.02 0.80
CA ILE A 22 -1.14 3.69 -0.42
C ILE A 22 -2.65 3.87 -0.24
N LEU A 23 -3.21 3.36 0.86
CA LEU A 23 -4.64 3.52 1.17
C LEU A 23 -5.03 4.98 1.37
N ALA A 24 -4.21 5.77 2.07
CA ALA A 24 -4.47 7.20 2.26
C ALA A 24 -4.47 7.95 0.92
N ALA A 25 -3.52 7.64 0.02
CA ALA A 25 -3.46 8.24 -1.31
C ALA A 25 -4.64 7.83 -2.20
N LEU A 26 -5.03 6.55 -2.18
CA LEU A 26 -6.20 6.05 -2.90
C LEU A 26 -7.48 6.73 -2.40
N ASN A 27 -7.71 6.77 -1.08
CA ASN A 27 -8.90 7.44 -0.51
C ASN A 27 -8.93 8.94 -0.83
N SER A 28 -7.80 9.64 -0.68
CA SER A 28 -7.69 11.07 -1.03
C SER A 28 -7.95 11.35 -2.52
N THR A 29 -7.79 10.36 -3.39
CA THR A 29 -7.97 10.50 -4.84
C THR A 29 -9.24 9.82 -5.34
N ARG A 30 -10.15 9.44 -4.43
CA ARG A 30 -11.37 8.66 -4.74
C ARG A 30 -11.06 7.42 -5.58
N TRP A 31 -10.03 6.70 -5.17
CA TRP A 31 -9.53 5.49 -5.82
C TRP A 31 -9.02 5.70 -7.26
N ASN A 32 -8.72 6.94 -7.65
CA ASN A 32 -8.03 7.20 -8.91
C ASN A 32 -6.56 6.78 -8.79
N ARG A 33 -6.27 5.54 -9.15
CA ARG A 33 -4.93 4.92 -9.07
C ARG A 33 -3.83 5.75 -9.77
N LYS A 34 -4.13 6.42 -10.88
CA LYS A 34 -3.16 7.27 -11.58
C LYS A 34 -2.81 8.51 -10.75
N GLN A 35 -3.80 9.17 -10.17
CA GLN A 35 -3.61 10.30 -9.27
C GLN A 35 -2.96 9.88 -7.94
N ALA A 36 -3.29 8.70 -7.41
CA ALA A 36 -2.66 8.17 -6.21
C ALA A 36 -1.16 7.91 -6.43
N ALA A 37 -0.78 7.36 -7.59
CA ALA A 37 0.62 7.16 -7.96
C ALA A 37 1.37 8.50 -8.04
N MET A 38 0.77 9.50 -8.69
CA MET A 38 1.32 10.86 -8.75
C MET A 38 1.47 11.48 -7.35
N LYS A 39 0.49 11.28 -6.46
CA LYS A 39 0.52 11.81 -5.08
C LYS A 39 1.60 11.15 -4.22
N LEU A 40 1.90 9.88 -4.47
CA LEU A 40 2.95 9.11 -3.79
C LEU A 40 4.33 9.28 -4.44
N ASP A 41 4.45 10.08 -5.50
CA ASP A 41 5.67 10.27 -6.29
C ASP A 41 6.29 8.95 -6.78
N ILE A 42 5.43 8.03 -7.23
CA ILE A 42 5.85 6.74 -7.79
C ILE A 42 5.23 6.50 -9.16
N ASP A 43 5.88 5.66 -9.96
CA ASP A 43 5.32 5.19 -11.21
C ASP A 43 4.00 4.44 -10.99
N TYR A 44 3.09 4.61 -11.95
CA TYR A 44 1.82 3.89 -11.95
C TYR A 44 2.00 2.36 -11.87
N LYS A 45 2.98 1.80 -12.59
CA LYS A 45 3.31 0.37 -12.51
C LYS A 45 3.84 -0.04 -11.13
N ALA A 46 4.62 0.82 -10.48
CA ALA A 46 5.12 0.56 -9.12
C ALA A 46 3.97 0.56 -8.11
N LEU A 47 3.01 1.49 -8.23
CA LEU A 47 1.79 1.48 -7.42
C LEU A 47 1.02 0.16 -7.60
N LEU A 48 0.76 -0.24 -8.85
CA LEU A 48 0.02 -1.49 -9.12
C LEU A 48 0.72 -2.72 -8.55
N TYR A 49 2.06 -2.78 -8.66
CA TYR A 49 2.84 -3.86 -8.09
C TYR A 49 2.73 -3.89 -6.56
N LYS A 50 2.86 -2.73 -5.89
CA LYS A 50 2.73 -2.60 -4.44
C LYS A 50 1.33 -2.97 -3.96
N MET A 51 0.29 -2.50 -4.64
CA MET A 51 -1.10 -2.88 -4.35
C MET A 51 -1.29 -4.39 -4.45
N LYS A 52 -0.76 -5.04 -5.50
CA LYS A 52 -0.82 -6.50 -5.65
C LYS A 52 -0.05 -7.23 -4.55
N LYS A 53 1.17 -6.78 -4.22
CA LYS A 53 2.02 -7.40 -3.19
C LYS A 53 1.38 -7.32 -1.80
N LEU A 54 0.72 -6.20 -1.50
CA LEU A 54 0.10 -5.89 -0.22
C LEU A 54 -1.40 -6.28 -0.18
N ALA A 55 -1.90 -6.97 -1.20
CA ALA A 55 -3.32 -7.35 -1.33
C ALA A 55 -4.31 -6.17 -1.17
N ILE A 56 -3.91 -4.97 -1.62
CA ILE A 56 -4.76 -3.79 -1.69
C ILE A 56 -5.61 -3.90 -2.95
N GLU A 57 -6.81 -4.47 -2.80
CA GLU A 57 -7.76 -4.63 -3.90
C GLU A 57 -8.69 -3.42 -4.03
N ASP A 58 -9.10 -3.14 -5.26
CA ASP A 58 -10.15 -2.18 -5.61
C ASP A 58 -11.52 -2.75 -5.22
N ARG A 59 -11.71 -3.10 -3.96
CA ARG A 59 -13.06 -3.26 -3.43
C ARG A 59 -13.53 -1.86 -3.11
N ALA A 60 -14.12 -1.19 -4.10
CA ALA A 60 -15.13 -0.19 -3.78
C ALA A 60 -16.04 -0.82 -2.71
N PRO A 61 -16.28 -0.18 -1.56
CA PRO A 61 -17.22 -0.71 -0.60
C PRO A 61 -18.54 -0.90 -1.34
N THR A 62 -18.89 -2.16 -1.60
CA THR A 62 -20.23 -2.55 -1.99
C THR A 62 -21.10 -2.28 -0.76
N GLU A 63 -21.65 -1.07 -0.69
CA GLU A 63 -22.94 -0.85 -0.05
C GLU A 63 -24.03 -1.58 -0.84
#